data_AF-A0A6A6ESH9-F1
#
_entry.id   AF-A0A6A6ESH9-F1
#
_cell.length_a   1.000
_cell.length_b   1.000
_cell.length_c   1.000
_cell.angle_alpha   90.00
_cell.angle_beta   90.00
_cell.angle_gamma   90.00
#
_symmetry.space_group_name_H-M   'P 1'
#
loop_
_entity.id
_entity.type
_entity.pdbx_description
1 polymer ?
#
loop_
_entity_poly.entity_id
_entity_poly.type
_entity_poly.pdbx_seq_one_letter_code
_entity_poly.pdbx_strand_id
1 'polypeptide(L)'
;DILLRCTPPYRTVVGGDCNTRQPEWEPWSTASLRGENLATWAAVNQLAYIGEIRVPTHESGHVLDLTFSNLPFASASINDLLHPGADHAAI
;
A
#
# COMPACT_ATOMS: atom_id res chain seq x y z
N ASP A 1 11.05 -10.39 -1.70
CA ASP A 1 10.65 -11.74 -2.13
C ASP A 1 9.92 -12.59 -1.09
N ILE A 2 10.15 -12.39 0.22
CA ILE A 2 9.44 -13.17 1.26
C ILE A 2 7.93 -12.88 1.25
N LEU A 3 7.53 -11.60 1.21
CA LEU A 3 6.11 -11.21 1.22
C LEU A 3 5.28 -11.90 0.14
N LEU A 4 5.77 -11.87 -1.11
CA LEU A 4 5.08 -12.43 -2.28
C LEU A 4 4.93 -13.98 -2.24
N ARG A 5 5.62 -14.64 -1.30
CA ARG A 5 5.55 -16.09 -1.08
C ARG A 5 4.72 -16.45 0.15
N CYS A 6 4.23 -15.47 0.89
CA CYS A 6 3.39 -15.70 2.07
C CYS A 6 1.91 -15.75 1.65
N THR A 7 1.16 -16.63 2.32
CA THR A 7 -0.31 -16.63 2.33
C THR A 7 -0.76 -16.02 3.65
N PRO A 8 -1.28 -14.78 3.66
CA PRO A 8 -1.79 -14.15 4.86
C PRO A 8 -3.00 -14.92 5.42
N PRO A 9 -3.09 -15.10 6.75
CA PRO A 9 -4.30 -15.66 7.36
C PRO A 9 -5.49 -14.68 7.25
N TYR A 10 -6.68 -15.15 7.62
CA TYR A 10 -7.84 -14.29 7.74
C TYR A 10 -7.64 -13.21 8.81
N ARG A 11 -8.18 -12.00 8.60
CA ARG A 11 -8.01 -10.81 9.46
C ARG A 11 -6.56 -10.35 9.58
N THR A 12 -5.89 -10.22 8.43
CA THR A 12 -4.53 -9.67 8.34
C THR A 12 -4.56 -8.22 7.87
N VAL A 13 -3.67 -7.41 8.42
CA VAL A 13 -3.28 -6.10 7.89
C VAL A 13 -1.81 -6.19 7.50
N VAL A 14 -1.48 -5.70 6.31
CA VAL A 14 -0.11 -5.58 5.82
C VAL A 14 0.11 -4.12 5.48
N GLY A 15 1.11 -3.49 6.09
CA GLY A 15 1.43 -2.09 5.87
C GLY A 15 2.94 -1.88 5.83
N GLY A 16 3.38 -0.95 5.00
CA GLY A 16 4.77 -0.49 4.97
C GLY A 16 5.18 0.11 3.63
N ASP A 17 6.40 0.63 3.60
CA ASP A 17 7.03 1.15 2.39
C ASP A 17 7.30 0.02 1.38
N CYS A 18 6.55 0.05 0.28
CA CYS A 18 6.68 -0.93 -0.79
C CYS A 18 7.63 -0.44 -1.89
N ASN A 19 7.91 0.86 -1.98
CA ASN A 19 8.68 1.47 -3.07
C ASN A 19 8.21 1.02 -4.47
N THR A 20 6.91 0.83 -4.69
CA THR A 20 6.36 0.45 -6.00
C THR A 20 5.14 1.25 -6.36
N ARG A 21 4.97 1.53 -7.66
CA ARG A 21 3.79 2.20 -8.20
C ARG A 21 2.93 1.22 -8.98
N GLN A 22 1.61 1.39 -8.87
CA GLN A 22 0.59 0.73 -9.67
C GLN A 22 -0.63 1.64 -9.86
N PRO A 23 -1.34 1.53 -10.99
CA PRO A 23 -2.57 2.27 -11.23
C PRO A 23 -3.68 2.04 -10.18
N GLU A 24 -3.69 0.92 -9.47
CA GLU A 24 -4.69 0.57 -8.46
C GLU A 24 -4.70 1.54 -7.27
N TRP A 25 -3.53 2.02 -6.83
CA TRP A 25 -3.39 2.98 -5.72
C TRP A 25 -2.89 4.35 -6.17
N GLU A 26 -2.19 4.42 -7.31
CA GLU A 26 -1.73 5.65 -7.96
C GLU A 26 -2.22 5.69 -9.43
N PRO A 27 -3.51 5.99 -9.68
CA PRO A 27 -4.05 6.11 -11.04
C PRO A 27 -3.24 7.05 -11.93
N TRP A 28 -3.15 6.73 -13.22
CA TRP A 28 -2.35 7.43 -14.24
C TRP A 28 -0.83 7.25 -14.11
N SER A 29 -0.36 6.55 -13.08
CA SER A 29 1.02 6.08 -13.04
C SER A 29 1.21 4.88 -13.99
N THR A 30 2.45 4.62 -14.34
CA THR A 30 2.86 3.32 -14.91
C THR A 30 3.37 2.45 -13.78
N ALA A 31 2.93 1.19 -13.80
CA ALA A 31 3.53 0.11 -13.03
C ALA A 31 5.06 0.21 -12.99
N SER A 32 5.63 0.21 -11.79
CA SER A 32 7.09 0.23 -11.64
C SER A 32 7.57 -0.82 -10.66
N LEU A 33 8.82 -1.24 -10.85
CA LEU A 33 9.49 -2.23 -10.02
C LEU A 33 8.64 -3.51 -9.92
N ARG A 34 8.13 -3.82 -8.73
CA ARG A 34 7.35 -5.03 -8.45
C ARG A 34 5.87 -4.75 -8.23
N GLY A 35 5.38 -3.60 -8.69
CA GLY A 35 3.99 -3.19 -8.51
C GLY A 35 2.99 -4.26 -8.97
N GLU A 36 3.20 -4.82 -10.18
CA GLU A 36 2.30 -5.83 -10.76
C GLU A 36 2.25 -7.09 -9.89
N ASN A 37 3.42 -7.51 -9.42
CA ASN A 37 3.56 -8.67 -8.54
C ASN A 37 2.83 -8.43 -7.21
N LEU A 38 2.93 -7.22 -6.65
CA LEU A 38 2.28 -6.86 -5.39
C LEU A 38 0.75 -6.81 -5.55
N ALA A 39 0.25 -6.16 -6.60
CA ALA A 39 -1.17 -6.11 -6.92
C ALA A 39 -1.74 -7.51 -7.16
N THR A 40 -1.03 -8.35 -7.94
CA THR A 40 -1.42 -9.75 -8.18
C THR A 40 -1.44 -10.55 -6.88
N TRP A 41 -0.39 -10.42 -6.05
CA TRP A 41 -0.31 -11.12 -4.76
C TRP A 41 -1.44 -10.69 -3.83
N ALA A 42 -1.76 -9.40 -3.75
CA ALA A 42 -2.84 -8.89 -2.92
C ALA A 42 -4.20 -9.44 -3.41
N ALA A 43 -4.44 -9.42 -4.72
CA ALA A 43 -5.67 -9.94 -5.34
C ALA A 43 -5.86 -11.45 -5.07
N VAL A 44 -4.81 -12.26 -5.24
CA VAL A 44 -4.84 -13.71 -4.97
C VAL A 44 -5.14 -14.01 -3.51
N ASN A 45 -4.66 -13.18 -2.58
CA ASN A 45 -4.85 -13.36 -1.15
C ASN A 45 -6.06 -12.57 -0.57
N GLN A 46 -6.91 -12.01 -1.43
CA GLN A 46 -8.09 -11.22 -1.05
C GLN A 46 -7.76 -10.04 -0.12
N LEU A 47 -6.56 -9.48 -0.26
CA LEU A 47 -6.14 -8.28 0.44
C LEU A 47 -6.55 -7.07 -0.41
N ALA A 48 -7.56 -6.33 0.03
CA ALA A 48 -7.92 -5.05 -0.58
C ALA A 48 -6.87 -4.00 -0.23
N TYR A 49 -6.55 -3.09 -1.16
CA TYR A 49 -5.88 -1.84 -0.79
C TYR A 49 -6.84 -1.02 0.06
N ILE A 50 -6.39 -0.63 1.26
CA ILE A 50 -7.21 0.08 2.25
C ILE A 50 -6.69 1.49 2.55
N GLY A 51 -5.62 1.92 1.89
CA GLY A 51 -5.14 3.29 1.95
C GLY A 51 -5.98 4.23 1.07
N GLU A 52 -5.65 5.52 1.11
CA GLU A 52 -6.29 6.52 0.27
C GLU A 52 -5.70 6.52 -1.14
N ILE A 53 -6.55 6.44 -2.16
CA ILE A 53 -6.12 6.43 -3.56
C ILE A 53 -5.66 7.84 -3.97
N ARG A 54 -4.51 7.94 -4.64
CA ARG A 54 -3.85 9.20 -5.07
C ARG A 54 -3.33 10.11 -3.97
N VAL A 55 -3.53 9.80 -2.68
CA VAL A 55 -3.01 10.65 -1.61
C VAL A 55 -1.54 10.30 -1.40
N PRO A 56 -0.60 11.23 -1.67
CA PRO A 56 0.82 10.94 -1.58
C PRO A 56 1.24 10.55 -0.17
N THR A 57 2.01 9.48 -0.06
CA THR A 57 2.64 9.05 1.19
C THR A 57 4.12 9.43 1.24
N HIS A 58 4.63 9.99 0.14
CA HIS A 58 6.00 10.48 0.01
C HIS A 58 6.02 11.91 -0.57
N GLU A 59 6.94 12.77 -0.13
CA GLU A 59 7.03 14.20 -0.48
C GLU A 59 7.12 14.46 -2.01
N SER A 60 7.76 13.56 -2.75
CA SER A 60 7.79 13.56 -4.23
C SER A 60 6.42 13.37 -4.92
N GLY A 61 5.33 13.20 -4.17
CA GLY A 61 3.97 13.11 -4.72
C GLY A 61 3.54 11.69 -5.10
N HIS A 62 4.23 10.66 -4.60
CA HIS A 62 3.94 9.26 -4.91
C HIS A 62 3.26 8.51 -3.76
N VAL A 63 2.57 7.43 -4.09
CA VAL A 63 1.90 6.54 -3.13
C VAL A 63 2.76 5.28 -2.97
N LEU A 64 3.74 5.33 -2.06
CA LEU A 64 4.78 4.30 -1.90
C LEU A 64 4.61 3.45 -0.64
N ASP A 65 4.15 4.06 0.45
CA ASP A 65 3.66 3.35 1.63
C ASP A 65 2.25 2.84 1.37
N LEU A 66 2.09 1.51 1.40
CA LEU A 66 0.85 0.85 1.03
C LEU A 66 0.32 0.03 2.20
N THR A 67 -0.99 0.05 2.38
CA THR A 67 -1.67 -0.77 3.37
C THR A 67 -2.76 -1.60 2.71
N PHE A 68 -2.76 -2.90 3.00
CA PHE A 68 -3.73 -3.87 2.51
C PHE A 68 -4.36 -4.68 3.64
N SER A 69 -5.60 -5.13 3.46
CA SER A 69 -6.26 -6.01 4.42
C SER A 69 -7.35 -6.89 3.80
N ASN A 70 -7.57 -8.07 4.41
CA ASN A 70 -8.72 -8.94 4.14
C ASN A 70 -9.78 -8.84 5.25
N LEU A 71 -9.67 -7.84 6.14
CA LEU A 71 -10.68 -7.50 7.13
C LEU A 71 -11.75 -6.62 6.47
N PRO A 72 -13.04 -7.01 6.52
CA PRO A 72 -14.11 -6.20 5.95
C PRO A 72 -14.15 -4.81 6.55
N PHE A 73 -14.30 -3.79 5.70
CA PHE A 73 -14.42 -2.37 6.08
C PHE A 73 -13.16 -1.77 6.73
N ALA A 74 -12.00 -2.44 6.65
CA ALA A 74 -10.74 -1.83 7.06
C ALA A 74 -10.41 -0.61 6.18
N SER A 75 -9.82 0.41 6.79
CA SER A 75 -9.30 1.61 6.14
C SER A 75 -8.01 2.05 6.84
N ALA A 76 -7.15 2.72 6.10
CA ALA A 76 -5.93 3.35 6.56
C ALA A 76 -5.84 4.75 5.93
N SER A 77 -5.38 5.73 6.69
CA SER A 77 -5.37 7.14 6.30
C SER A 77 -4.13 7.80 6.86
N ILE A 78 -3.62 8.83 6.18
CA ILE A 78 -2.47 9.57 6.69
C ILE A 78 -2.84 10.28 8.00
N ASN A 79 -1.90 10.30 8.94
CA ASN A 79 -2.02 11.02 10.20
C ASN A 79 -0.93 12.08 10.33
N ASP A 80 -1.29 13.32 9.99
CA ASP A 80 -0.39 14.48 10.03
C ASP A 80 0.16 14.77 11.45
N LEU A 81 -0.54 14.35 12.51
CA LEU A 81 -0.07 14.54 13.89
C LEU A 81 1.07 13.59 14.27
N LEU A 82 1.27 12.52 13.48
CA LEU A 82 2.34 11.54 13.66
C LEU A 82 3.46 11.71 12.63
N HIS A 83 3.48 12.84 11.91
CA HIS A 83 4.46 13.07 10.87
C HIS A 83 5.91 12.90 11.40
N PRO A 84 6.71 11.98 10.82
CA PRO A 84 8.00 11.59 11.39
C PRO A 84 9.11 12.64 11.20
N GLY A 85 8.83 13.75 10.51
CA GLY A 85 9.84 14.74 10.11
C GLY A 85 10.77 14.21 9.01
N ALA A 86 10.27 13.29 8.19
CA ALA A 86 10.95 12.68 7.05
C ALA A 86 10.16 12.98 5.76
N ASP A 87 10.69 12.49 4.63
CA ASP A 87 10.06 12.55 3.31
C ASP A 87 8.85 11.61 3.16
N HIS A 88 8.52 10.84 4.20
CA HIS A 88 7.36 9.96 4.29
C HIS A 88 6.29 10.47 5.26
N ALA A 89 5.03 10.27 4.91
CA ALA A 89 3.88 10.49 5.77
C ALA A 89 3.62 9.28 6.70
N ALA A 90 3.05 9.53 7.87
CA ALA A 90 2.60 8.46 8.76
C ALA A 90 1.20 7.98 8.34
N ILE A 91 1.00 6.66 8.29
CA ILE A 91 -0.28 5.98 8.02
C ILE A 91 -0.74 5.24 9.28
#